data_AF-A0A948JHR6-F1
#
_entry.id   AF-A0A948JHR6-F1
#
_cell.length_a   1.000
_cell.length_b   1.000
_cell.length_c   1.000
_cell.angle_alpha   90.00
_cell.angle_beta   90.00
_cell.angle_gamma   90.00
#
_symmetry.space_group_name_H-M   'P 1'
#
loop_
_entity.id
_entity.type
_entity.pdbx_description
1 polymer ?
#
loop_
_entity_poly.entity_id
_entity_poly.type
_entity_poly.pdbx_seq_one_letter_code
_entity_poly.pdbx_strand_id
1 'polypeptide(L)'
;MSRQPPKQNSENEAATSWQDEVDINPEMLDVEELRQPKLVMKYGEMKADLKRELAACKKELEFQRAKVADSARLTLPKATVDAVKDYVTQDSRIQELESELIELQHSVDVCGAVLSSLDDRKNALQDLTKLHGQQYFAGPSAPHDMQTVKKGLERTFRGPALPIQRHKQQEGEAE
;
A
#
# COMPACT_ATOMS: atom_id res chain seq x y z
N MET A 1 7.46 -46.54 9.74
CA MET A 1 7.32 -45.73 8.52
C MET A 1 7.42 -44.26 8.90
N SER A 2 8.65 -43.72 8.94
CA SER A 2 8.88 -42.31 9.27
C SER A 2 8.48 -41.43 8.08
N ARG A 3 7.46 -40.59 8.26
CA ARG A 3 7.15 -39.50 7.33
C ARG A 3 8.19 -38.41 7.55
N GLN A 4 9.06 -38.19 6.57
CA GLN A 4 9.91 -37.01 6.54
C GLN A 4 9.01 -35.76 6.40
N PRO A 5 9.27 -34.67 7.15
CA PRO A 5 8.56 -33.43 6.94
C PRO A 5 8.89 -32.85 5.55
N PRO A 6 7.95 -32.13 4.92
CA PRO A 6 8.18 -31.51 3.62
C PRO A 6 9.33 -30.51 3.73
N LYS A 7 10.26 -30.61 2.78
CA LYS A 7 11.43 -29.73 2.66
C LYS A 7 10.95 -28.28 2.54
N GLN A 8 11.41 -27.44 3.46
CA GLN A 8 11.28 -25.99 3.40
C GLN A 8 12.06 -25.48 2.18
N ASN A 9 11.35 -25.24 1.07
CA ASN A 9 11.84 -24.44 -0.04
C ASN A 9 11.15 -23.06 0.01
N SER A 10 11.31 -22.33 1.12
CA SER A 10 10.68 -20.99 1.29
C SER A 10 11.67 -19.90 1.68
N GLU A 11 12.97 -20.12 1.48
CA GLU A 11 14.03 -19.16 1.82
C GLU A 11 14.75 -18.68 0.56
N ASN A 12 14.05 -17.98 -0.34
CA ASN A 12 14.64 -16.96 -1.22
C ASN A 12 13.63 -16.16 -2.06
N GLU A 13 12.42 -15.92 -1.57
CA GLU A 13 11.67 -14.76 -2.06
C GLU A 13 12.29 -13.53 -1.37
N ALA A 14 13.42 -13.06 -1.91
CA ALA A 14 13.91 -11.72 -1.61
C ALA A 14 12.69 -10.80 -1.75
N ALA A 15 12.30 -10.13 -0.67
CA ALA A 15 11.14 -9.25 -0.62
C ALA A 15 11.31 -8.18 -1.70
N THR A 16 10.84 -8.49 -2.90
CA THR A 16 10.99 -7.65 -4.07
C THR A 16 10.01 -6.53 -3.85
N SER A 17 10.53 -5.31 -3.79
CA SER A 17 9.70 -4.15 -3.52
C SER A 17 8.72 -3.99 -4.68
N TRP A 18 7.49 -3.55 -4.41
CA TRP A 18 6.50 -3.34 -5.48
C TRP A 18 7.01 -2.37 -6.55
N GLN A 19 7.90 -1.44 -6.19
CA GLN A 19 8.61 -0.55 -7.10
C GLN A 19 9.40 -1.32 -8.16
N ASP A 20 10.09 -2.38 -7.77
CA ASP A 20 10.92 -3.19 -8.68
C ASP A 20 10.04 -4.05 -9.61
N GLU A 21 8.82 -4.40 -9.17
CA GLU A 21 7.88 -5.17 -9.98
C GLU A 21 7.15 -4.31 -11.03
N VAL A 22 7.05 -3.00 -10.82
CA VAL A 22 6.45 -2.06 -11.77
C VAL A 22 7.45 -1.60 -12.84
N ASP A 23 8.76 -1.68 -12.57
CA ASP A 23 9.79 -1.28 -13.54
C ASP A 23 9.72 -2.13 -14.83
N ILE A 24 10.18 -1.55 -15.93
CA ILE A 24 10.19 -2.20 -17.25
C ILE A 24 11.63 -2.44 -17.68
N ASN A 25 11.97 -3.71 -17.97
CA ASN A 25 13.20 -4.02 -18.68
C ASN A 25 12.98 -3.93 -20.21
N PRO A 26 13.54 -2.92 -20.90
CA PRO A 26 13.34 -2.74 -22.34
C PRO A 26 14.05 -3.79 -23.20
N GLU A 27 15.02 -4.55 -22.65
CA GLU A 27 15.76 -5.58 -23.39
C GLU A 27 15.03 -6.93 -23.43
N MET A 28 13.97 -7.09 -22.61
CA MET A 28 13.26 -8.37 -22.43
C MET A 28 11.73 -8.18 -22.50
N LEU A 29 11.25 -7.44 -23.51
CA LEU A 29 9.83 -7.08 -23.63
C LEU A 29 8.89 -8.30 -23.69
N ASP A 30 9.33 -9.40 -24.31
CA ASP A 30 8.59 -10.66 -24.40
C ASP A 30 8.34 -11.29 -23.02
N VAL A 31 9.37 -11.30 -22.17
CA VAL A 31 9.27 -11.79 -20.80
C VAL A 31 8.40 -10.85 -19.96
N GLU A 32 8.52 -9.54 -20.15
CA GLU A 32 7.73 -8.56 -19.41
C GLU A 32 6.23 -8.62 -19.75
N GLU A 33 5.89 -8.84 -21.02
CA GLU A 33 4.50 -9.07 -21.44
C GLU A 33 3.91 -10.33 -20.80
N LEU A 34 4.69 -11.42 -20.71
CA LEU A 34 4.25 -12.67 -20.05
C LEU A 34 4.15 -12.53 -18.53
N ARG A 35 4.97 -11.65 -17.93
CA ARG A 35 4.97 -11.39 -16.48
C ARG A 35 3.77 -10.53 -16.05
N GLN A 36 3.33 -9.60 -16.91
CA GLN A 36 2.29 -8.62 -16.60
C GLN A 36 0.99 -9.23 -16.03
N PRO A 37 0.35 -10.25 -16.64
CA PRO A 37 -0.88 -10.84 -16.09
C PRO A 37 -0.67 -11.50 -14.73
N LYS A 38 0.51 -12.08 -14.50
CA LYS A 38 0.84 -12.75 -13.23
C LYS A 38 0.94 -11.74 -12.09
N LEU A 39 1.55 -10.57 -12.35
CA LEU A 39 1.62 -9.49 -11.36
C LEU A 39 0.23 -8.93 -11.04
N VAL A 40 -0.61 -8.71 -12.06
CA VAL A 40 -1.99 -8.27 -11.87
C VAL A 40 -2.79 -9.26 -11.02
N MET A 41 -2.65 -10.57 -11.27
CA MET A 41 -3.30 -11.59 -10.44
C MET A 41 -2.77 -11.58 -9.00
N LYS A 42 -1.44 -11.57 -8.81
CA LYS A 42 -0.80 -11.54 -7.48
C LYS A 42 -1.31 -10.39 -6.62
N TYR A 43 -1.27 -9.16 -7.13
CA TYR A 43 -1.75 -7.99 -6.38
C TYR A 43 -3.26 -7.91 -6.29
N GLY A 44 -3.98 -8.48 -7.27
CA GLY A 44 -5.43 -8.61 -7.22
C GLY A 44 -5.90 -9.50 -6.08
N GLU A 45 -5.28 -10.67 -5.93
CA GLU A 45 -5.52 -11.62 -4.82
C GLU A 45 -5.16 -10.99 -3.47
N MET A 46 -3.95 -10.41 -3.35
CA MET A 46 -3.51 -9.73 -2.13
C MET A 46 -4.48 -8.61 -1.71
N LYS A 47 -4.94 -7.79 -2.67
CA LYS A 47 -5.92 -6.72 -2.38
C LYS A 47 -7.27 -7.30 -1.93
N ALA A 48 -7.71 -8.42 -2.50
CA ALA A 48 -8.96 -9.05 -2.11
C ALA A 48 -8.87 -9.62 -0.69
N ASP A 49 -7.76 -10.26 -0.34
CA ASP A 49 -7.49 -10.80 0.99
C ASP A 49 -7.43 -9.69 2.05
N LEU A 50 -6.67 -8.61 1.78
CA LEU A 50 -6.61 -7.43 2.66
C LEU A 50 -7.98 -6.76 2.85
N LYS A 51 -8.81 -6.69 1.79
CA LYS A 51 -10.18 -6.16 1.92
C LYS A 51 -11.06 -7.03 2.81
N ARG A 52 -10.89 -8.35 2.77
CA ARG A 52 -11.61 -9.28 3.64
C ARG A 52 -11.18 -9.10 5.10
N GLU A 53 -9.87 -8.98 5.35
CA GLU A 53 -9.31 -8.71 6.68
C GLU A 53 -9.79 -7.37 7.23
N LEU A 54 -9.74 -6.31 6.42
CA LEU A 54 -10.26 -4.99 6.76
C LEU A 54 -11.74 -5.02 7.13
N ALA A 55 -12.56 -5.79 6.40
CA ALA A 55 -13.97 -5.97 6.71
C ALA A 55 -14.19 -6.73 8.03
N ALA A 56 -13.33 -7.71 8.34
CA ALA A 56 -13.37 -8.41 9.62
C ALA A 56 -12.97 -7.50 10.78
N CYS A 57 -11.88 -6.72 10.63
CA CYS A 57 -11.43 -5.75 11.62
C CYS A 57 -12.49 -4.68 11.91
N LYS A 58 -13.20 -4.18 10.88
CA LYS A 58 -14.33 -3.25 11.05
C LYS A 58 -15.43 -3.83 11.94
N LYS A 59 -15.83 -5.07 11.68
CA LYS A 59 -16.86 -5.76 12.46
C LYS A 59 -16.42 -5.96 13.91
N GLU A 60 -15.18 -6.37 14.13
CA GLU A 60 -14.63 -6.56 15.46
C GLU A 60 -14.56 -5.25 16.25
N LEU A 61 -14.11 -4.17 15.61
CA LEU A 61 -14.07 -2.84 16.23
C LEU A 61 -15.47 -2.38 16.65
N GLU A 62 -16.48 -2.54 15.79
CA GLU A 62 -17.88 -2.20 16.11
C GLU A 62 -18.41 -3.04 17.29
N PHE A 63 -18.12 -4.34 17.28
CA PHE A 63 -18.52 -5.25 18.35
C PHE A 63 -17.88 -4.87 19.70
N GLN A 64 -16.57 -4.60 19.73
CA GLN A 64 -15.88 -4.21 20.95
C GLN A 64 -16.34 -2.84 21.46
N ARG A 65 -16.55 -1.87 20.57
CA ARG A 65 -17.13 -0.57 20.94
C ARG A 65 -18.49 -0.72 21.62
N ALA A 66 -19.37 -1.58 21.09
CA ALA A 66 -20.67 -1.84 21.70
C ALA A 66 -20.52 -2.47 23.10
N LYS A 67 -19.63 -3.47 23.23
CA LYS A 67 -19.37 -4.15 24.51
C LYS A 67 -18.81 -3.21 25.57
N VAL A 68 -17.82 -2.38 25.21
CA VAL A 68 -17.23 -1.40 26.12
C VAL A 68 -18.26 -0.33 26.50
N ALA A 69 -19.08 0.14 25.56
CA ALA A 69 -20.14 1.11 25.83
C ALA A 69 -21.18 0.58 26.85
N ASP A 70 -21.59 -0.68 26.73
CA ASP A 70 -22.49 -1.31 27.69
C ASP A 70 -21.84 -1.46 29.08
N SER A 71 -20.55 -1.82 29.14
CA SER A 71 -19.81 -1.87 30.40
C SER A 71 -19.67 -0.48 31.07
N ALA A 72 -19.48 0.57 30.28
CA ALA A 72 -19.36 1.95 30.76
C ALA A 72 -20.67 2.44 31.39
N ARG A 73 -21.82 2.08 30.80
CA ARG A 73 -23.15 2.43 31.35
C ARG A 73 -23.41 1.85 32.74
N LEU A 74 -22.86 0.68 33.03
CA LEU A 74 -22.98 0.02 34.33
C LEU A 74 -21.99 0.56 35.37
N THR A 75 -20.85 1.08 34.91
CA THR A 75 -19.74 1.49 35.79
C THR A 75 -19.78 2.97 36.14
N LEU A 76 -20.26 3.82 35.23
CA LEU A 76 -20.27 5.26 35.42
C LEU A 76 -21.39 5.70 36.39
N PRO A 77 -21.09 6.53 37.41
CA PRO A 77 -22.10 7.05 38.34
C PRO A 77 -23.21 7.86 37.65
N LYS A 78 -22.86 8.53 36.56
CA LYS A 78 -23.79 9.23 35.67
C LYS A 78 -23.39 8.94 34.23
N ALA A 79 -23.98 7.91 33.64
CA ALA A 79 -23.73 7.50 32.26
C ALA A 79 -24.35 8.48 31.25
N THR A 80 -23.78 9.67 31.12
CA THR A 80 -24.11 10.57 30.01
C THR A 80 -23.55 10.00 28.71
N VAL A 81 -24.15 10.39 27.57
CA VAL A 81 -23.71 9.93 26.24
C VAL A 81 -22.24 10.29 26.01
N ASP A 82 -21.84 11.51 26.40
CA ASP A 82 -20.46 11.97 26.25
C ASP A 82 -19.50 11.20 27.16
N ALA A 83 -19.85 10.96 28.43
CA ALA A 83 -19.00 10.20 29.35
C ALA A 83 -18.78 8.75 28.88
N VAL A 84 -19.81 8.12 28.30
CA VAL A 84 -19.66 6.77 27.70
C VAL A 84 -18.75 6.81 26.47
N LYS A 85 -18.87 7.83 25.62
CA LYS A 85 -18.02 7.98 24.44
C LYS A 85 -16.56 8.19 24.81
N ASP A 86 -16.29 9.04 25.80
CA ASP A 86 -14.93 9.29 26.28
C ASP A 86 -14.32 8.02 26.88
N TYR A 87 -15.11 7.26 27.64
CA TYR A 87 -14.69 5.97 28.21
C TYR A 87 -14.33 4.95 27.11
N VAL A 88 -15.17 4.82 26.08
CA VAL A 88 -14.92 3.93 24.94
C VAL A 88 -13.66 4.35 24.16
N THR A 89 -13.41 5.65 24.04
CA THR A 89 -12.24 6.18 23.31
C THR A 89 -10.92 5.94 24.06
N GLN A 90 -10.96 5.90 25.39
CA GLN A 90 -9.78 5.64 26.23
C GLN A 90 -9.43 4.15 26.33
N ASP A 91 -10.28 3.25 25.84
CA ASP A 91 -10.03 1.82 25.89
C ASP A 91 -8.88 1.42 24.96
N SER A 92 -7.80 0.89 25.55
CA SER A 92 -6.59 0.48 24.82
C SER A 92 -6.87 -0.54 23.71
N ARG A 93 -7.83 -1.45 23.88
CA ARG A 93 -8.14 -2.48 22.87
C ARG A 93 -8.82 -1.86 21.66
N ILE A 94 -9.66 -0.85 21.88
CA ILE A 94 -10.29 -0.10 20.79
C ILE A 94 -9.24 0.71 20.03
N GLN A 95 -8.30 1.35 20.72
CA GLN A 95 -7.19 2.08 20.09
C GLN A 95 -6.28 1.17 19.24
N GLU A 96 -5.98 -0.04 19.72
CA GLU A 96 -5.25 -1.06 18.95
C GLU A 96 -5.99 -1.45 17.66
N LEU A 97 -7.30 -1.76 17.76
CA LEU A 97 -8.11 -2.14 16.60
C LEU A 97 -8.27 -0.99 15.60
N GLU A 98 -8.35 0.26 16.07
CA GLU A 98 -8.36 1.44 15.20
C GLU A 98 -7.03 1.59 14.46
N SER A 99 -5.91 1.36 15.13
CA SER A 99 -4.58 1.40 14.53
C SER A 99 -4.43 0.30 13.47
N GLU A 100 -4.84 -0.93 13.79
CA GLU A 100 -4.83 -2.06 12.85
C GLU A 100 -5.71 -1.78 11.63
N LEU A 101 -6.88 -1.19 11.83
CA LEU A 101 -7.78 -0.80 10.75
C LEU A 101 -7.15 0.23 9.80
N ILE A 102 -6.42 1.20 10.34
CA ILE A 102 -5.69 2.21 9.55
C ILE A 102 -4.61 1.54 8.72
N GLU A 103 -3.81 0.64 9.30
CA GLU A 103 -2.75 -0.09 8.60
C GLU A 103 -3.29 -1.01 7.49
N LEU A 104 -4.40 -1.70 7.75
CA LEU A 104 -5.08 -2.52 6.74
C LEU A 104 -5.62 -1.66 5.59
N GLN A 105 -6.21 -0.51 5.90
CA GLN A 105 -6.71 0.42 4.88
C GLN A 105 -5.57 0.95 4.02
N HIS A 106 -4.47 1.37 4.64
CA HIS A 106 -3.26 1.78 3.94
C HIS A 106 -2.74 0.66 3.01
N SER A 107 -2.69 -0.58 3.49
CA SER A 107 -2.23 -1.73 2.69
C SER A 107 -3.13 -2.02 1.49
N VAL A 108 -4.46 -1.92 1.65
CA VAL A 108 -5.43 -2.04 0.55
C VAL A 108 -5.22 -0.95 -0.51
N ASP A 109 -4.96 0.28 -0.05
CA ASP A 109 -4.76 1.43 -0.93
C ASP A 109 -3.44 1.33 -1.69
N VAL A 110 -2.36 0.89 -1.04
CA VAL A 110 -1.08 0.59 -1.69
C VAL A 110 -1.24 -0.47 -2.78
N CYS A 111 -1.90 -1.60 -2.49
CA CYS A 111 -2.16 -2.62 -3.51
C CYS A 111 -3.04 -2.07 -4.65
N GLY A 112 -3.95 -1.15 -4.35
CA GLY A 112 -4.74 -0.44 -5.34
C GLY A 112 -3.91 0.44 -6.26
N ALA A 113 -2.95 1.19 -5.70
CA ALA A 113 -2.03 2.01 -6.47
C ALA A 113 -1.14 1.14 -7.38
N VAL A 114 -0.61 0.02 -6.86
CA VAL A 114 0.21 -0.91 -7.65
C VAL A 114 -0.58 -1.46 -8.83
N LEU A 115 -1.83 -1.91 -8.63
CA LEU A 115 -2.67 -2.38 -9.74
C LEU A 115 -2.92 -1.31 -10.81
N SER A 116 -3.09 -0.04 -10.40
CA SER A 116 -3.22 1.07 -11.33
C SER A 116 -1.92 1.29 -12.12
N SER A 117 -0.78 1.30 -11.43
CA SER A 117 0.53 1.44 -12.08
C SER A 117 0.85 0.28 -13.02
N LEU A 118 0.37 -0.93 -12.72
CA LEU A 118 0.47 -2.05 -13.64
C LEU A 118 -0.36 -1.83 -14.92
N ASP A 119 -1.53 -1.20 -14.85
CA ASP A 119 -2.29 -0.87 -16.07
C ASP A 119 -1.56 0.19 -16.93
N ASP A 120 -0.97 1.20 -16.30
CA ASP A 120 -0.11 2.18 -16.98
C ASP A 120 1.11 1.50 -17.62
N ARG A 121 1.75 0.58 -16.89
CA ARG A 121 2.89 -0.22 -17.36
C ARG A 121 2.54 -1.03 -18.61
N LYS A 122 1.34 -1.60 -18.68
CA LYS A 122 0.85 -2.31 -19.88
C LYS A 122 0.81 -1.38 -21.09
N ASN A 123 0.30 -0.16 -20.94
CA ASN A 123 0.26 0.82 -22.05
C ASN A 123 1.68 1.19 -22.49
N ALA A 124 2.59 1.42 -21.53
CA ALA A 124 3.99 1.72 -21.81
C ALA A 124 4.70 0.56 -22.55
N LEU A 125 4.47 -0.69 -22.13
CA LEU A 125 5.00 -1.88 -22.83
C LEU A 125 4.50 -1.95 -24.28
N GLN A 126 3.21 -1.71 -24.51
CA GLN A 126 2.65 -1.69 -25.87
C GLN A 126 3.29 -0.62 -26.75
N ASP A 127 3.55 0.57 -26.19
CA ASP A 127 4.19 1.66 -26.94
C ASP A 127 5.67 1.38 -27.21
N LEU A 128 6.39 0.75 -26.27
CA LEU A 128 7.76 0.27 -26.49
C LEU A 128 7.82 -0.78 -27.59
N THR A 129 6.91 -1.75 -27.59
CA THR A 129 6.83 -2.78 -28.64
C THR A 129 6.55 -2.15 -30.02
N LYS A 130 5.70 -1.12 -30.10
CA LYS A 130 5.47 -0.35 -31.35
C LYS A 130 6.73 0.39 -31.81
N LEU A 131 7.42 1.10 -30.90
CA LEU A 131 8.66 1.82 -31.23
C LEU A 131 9.74 0.86 -31.73
N HIS A 132 9.84 -0.31 -31.11
CA HIS A 132 10.75 -1.36 -31.54
C HIS A 132 10.40 -1.86 -32.95
N GLY A 133 9.12 -2.13 -33.24
CA GLY A 133 8.66 -2.52 -34.59
C GLY A 133 8.88 -1.45 -35.67
N GLN A 134 8.87 -0.17 -35.29
CA GLN A 134 9.16 0.96 -36.17
C GLN A 134 10.66 1.20 -36.39
N GLN A 135 11.52 0.31 -35.89
CA GLN A 135 12.98 0.44 -35.96
C GLN A 135 13.51 1.74 -35.33
N TYR A 136 12.79 2.31 -34.35
CA TYR A 136 13.19 3.54 -33.66
C TYR A 136 14.61 3.44 -33.07
N PHE A 137 14.98 2.25 -32.58
CA PHE A 137 16.28 1.96 -31.97
C PHE A 137 17.35 1.48 -32.97
N ALA A 138 17.06 1.38 -34.27
CA ALA A 138 17.98 0.82 -35.27
C ALA A 138 18.91 1.86 -35.94
N GLY A 139 18.75 3.15 -35.62
CA GLY A 139 19.62 4.21 -36.14
C GLY A 139 20.98 4.28 -35.43
N PRO A 140 22.00 4.93 -36.02
CA PRO A 140 23.27 5.19 -35.34
C PRO A 140 23.01 5.99 -34.06
N SER A 141 23.09 5.31 -32.92
CA SER A 141 22.80 5.87 -31.62
C SER A 141 23.93 6.82 -31.23
N ALA A 142 23.67 8.13 -31.29
CA ALA A 142 24.53 9.07 -30.59
C ALA A 142 24.46 8.71 -29.09
N PRO A 143 25.60 8.45 -28.42
CA PRO A 143 25.58 8.00 -27.04
C PRO A 143 24.91 9.07 -26.17
N HIS A 144 23.71 8.77 -25.70
CA HIS A 144 23.04 9.58 -24.70
C HIS A 144 23.59 9.18 -23.33
N ASP A 145 24.11 10.15 -22.59
CA ASP A 145 24.52 9.92 -21.21
C ASP A 145 23.26 9.78 -20.32
N MET A 146 22.81 8.53 -20.19
CA MET A 146 21.64 8.16 -19.39
C MET A 146 21.80 8.55 -17.90
N GLN A 147 23.03 8.63 -17.38
CA GLN A 147 23.28 9.05 -15.99
C GLN A 147 22.94 10.54 -15.80
N THR A 148 23.28 11.37 -16.77
CA THR A 148 22.97 12.81 -16.75
C THR A 148 21.46 13.06 -16.89
N VAL A 149 20.77 12.28 -17.73
CA VAL A 149 19.30 12.36 -17.87
C VAL A 149 18.57 11.87 -16.62
N LYS A 150 18.99 10.73 -16.03
CA LYS A 150 18.41 10.21 -14.76
C LYS A 150 18.55 11.22 -13.62
N LYS A 151 19.75 11.80 -13.42
CA LYS A 151 19.98 12.85 -12.40
C LYS A 151 19.12 14.10 -12.62
N GLY A 152 18.84 14.46 -13.87
CA GLY A 152 17.92 15.54 -14.21
C GLY A 152 16.48 15.22 -13.81
N LEU A 153 16.01 14.01 -14.14
CA LEU A 153 14.65 13.56 -13.80
C LEU A 153 14.44 13.45 -12.28
N GLU A 154 15.39 12.86 -11.55
CA GLU A 154 15.30 12.68 -10.09
C GLU A 154 15.19 14.01 -9.34
N ARG A 155 15.86 15.06 -9.83
CA ARG A 155 15.72 16.42 -9.30
C ARG A 155 14.34 17.02 -9.51
N THR A 156 13.63 16.58 -10.54
CA THR A 156 12.30 17.09 -10.90
C THR A 156 11.20 16.38 -10.11
N PHE A 157 11.38 15.09 -9.82
CA PHE A 157 10.45 14.30 -8.99
C PHE A 157 10.54 14.61 -7.49
N ARG A 158 11.71 15.06 -6.98
CA ARG A 158 11.81 15.68 -5.64
C ARG A 158 11.30 17.13 -5.67
N GLY A 159 10.06 17.33 -6.12
CA GLY A 159 9.39 18.63 -6.05
C GLY A 159 9.46 19.21 -4.62
N PRO A 160 9.38 20.55 -4.47
CA PRO A 160 9.48 21.18 -3.16
C PRO A 160 8.43 20.55 -2.24
N ALA A 161 8.87 20.05 -1.07
CA ALA A 161 7.99 19.52 -0.06
C ALA A 161 6.87 20.55 0.19
N LEU A 162 5.63 20.21 -0.18
CA LEU A 162 4.49 21.08 0.08
C LEU A 162 4.48 21.35 1.59
N PRO A 163 4.46 22.62 2.02
CA PRO A 163 4.46 22.93 3.44
C PRO A 163 3.14 22.40 4.03
N ILE A 164 3.22 21.29 4.75
CA ILE A 164 2.12 20.80 5.57
C ILE A 164 1.96 21.83 6.69
N GLN A 165 1.02 22.75 6.53
CA GLN A 165 0.63 23.69 7.58
C GLN A 165 0.01 22.88 8.72
N ARG A 166 0.84 22.45 9.67
CA ARG A 166 0.37 21.96 10.96
C ARG A 166 -0.25 23.15 11.67
N HIS A 167 -1.58 23.21 11.68
CA HIS A 167 -2.30 24.11 12.58
C HIS A 167 -1.87 23.77 14.01
N LYS A 168 -1.01 24.60 14.59
CA LYS A 168 -0.78 24.64 16.03
C LYS A 168 -2.13 24.91 16.67
N GLN A 169 -2.70 23.91 17.35
CA GLN A 169 -3.71 24.16 18.35
C GLN A 169 -3.08 25.09 19.38
N GLN A 170 -3.71 26.25 19.55
CA GLN A 170 -3.36 27.19 20.62
C GLN A 170 -3.67 26.47 21.93
N GLU A 171 -2.62 26.14 22.68
CA GLU A 171 -2.74 25.88 24.10
C GLU A 171 -3.22 27.20 24.73
N GLY A 172 -4.48 27.20 25.15
CA GLY A 172 -5.02 28.25 25.98
C GLY A 172 -4.41 28.13 27.36
N GLU A 173 -3.47 29.01 27.67
CA GLU A 173 -3.24 29.46 29.04
C GLU A 173 -4.51 30.17 29.51
N ALA A 174 -5.23 29.56 30.44
CA ALA A 174 -6.22 30.24 31.27
C ALA A 174 -5.68 30.21 32.70
N GLU A 175 -5.19 31.38 33.13
CA GLU A 175 -5.15 31.78 34.55
C GLU A 175 -6.56 31.87 35.15
#